data_AF-A0A3D4I161-F1
#
_entry.id   AF-A0A3D4I161-F1
#
_cell.length_a   1.000
_cell.length_b   1.000
_cell.length_c   1.000
_cell.angle_alpha   90.00
_cell.angle_beta   90.00
_cell.angle_gamma   90.00
#
_symmetry.space_group_name_H-M   'P 1'
#
loop_
_entity.id
_entity.type
_entity.pdbx_description
1 polymer ?
#
loop_
_entity_poly.entity_id
_entity_poly.type
_entity_poly.pdbx_seq_one_letter_code
_entity_poly.pdbx_strand_id
1 'polypeptide(L)' 'MALTEKELTAIEDQLGSEEMLVTKFQSYSQMCSDPELKQKCSDIAQKHQCHFDRLISFLN' A
#
# COMPACT_ATOMS: atom_id res chain seq x y z
N MET A 1 -10.02 -11.75 -20.23
CA MET A 1 -11.13 -10.85 -19.88
C MET A 1 -10.53 -9.48 -19.73
N ALA A 2 -11.05 -8.46 -20.43
CA ALA A 2 -10.64 -7.08 -20.22
C ALA A 2 -11.36 -6.55 -18.97
N LEU A 3 -10.67 -5.78 -18.14
CA LEU A 3 -11.29 -5.06 -17.02
C LEU A 3 -12.30 -4.05 -17.58
N THR A 4 -13.42 -3.89 -16.89
CA THR A 4 -14.38 -2.82 -17.16
C THR A 4 -13.81 -1.48 -16.69
N GLU A 5 -14.32 -0.38 -17.24
CA GLU A 5 -13.92 0.98 -16.85
C GLU A 5 -14.10 1.21 -15.33
N LYS A 6 -15.18 0.68 -14.75
CA LYS A 6 -15.41 0.77 -13.29
C LYS A 6 -14.37 0.01 -12.48
N GLU A 7 -13.93 -1.15 -12.96
CA GLU A 7 -12.87 -1.92 -12.29
C GLU A 7 -11.52 -1.24 -12.43
N LEU A 8 -11.24 -0.59 -13.57
CA LEU A 8 -10.03 0.21 -13.78
C LEU A 8 -9.96 1.38 -12.80
N THR A 9 -11.03 2.18 -12.71
CA THR A 9 -11.11 3.30 -11.75
C THR A 9 -10.98 2.82 -10.31
N ALA A 10 -11.62 1.71 -9.95
CA ALA A 10 -11.50 1.15 -8.62
C ALA A 10 -10.06 0.72 -8.28
N ILE A 11 -9.32 0.18 -9.26
CA ILE A 11 -7.90 -0.18 -9.09
C ILE A 11 -7.05 1.09 -8.93
N GLU A 12 -7.28 2.12 -9.73
CA GLU A 12 -6.57 3.41 -9.62
C GLU A 12 -6.80 4.08 -8.25
N ASP A 13 -8.05 4.12 -7.77
CA ASP A 13 -8.39 4.65 -6.45
C ASP A 13 -7.71 3.84 -5.33
N GLN A 14 -7.68 2.51 -5.47
CA GLN A 14 -7.02 1.63 -4.51
C GLN A 14 -5.51 1.81 -4.53
N LEU A 15 -4.89 2.00 -5.71
CA LEU A 15 -3.45 2.27 -5.83
C LEU A 15 -3.05 3.53 -5.05
N GLY A 16 -3.80 4.63 -5.20
CA GLY A 16 -3.56 5.85 -4.43
C GLY A 16 -3.74 5.65 -2.92
N SER A 17 -4.70 4.82 -2.53
CA SER A 17 -4.92 4.46 -1.12
C SER A 17 -3.76 3.63 -0.54
N GLU A 18 -3.26 2.63 -1.27
CA GLU A 18 -2.13 1.81 -0.84
C GLU A 18 -0.85 2.65 -0.73
N GLU A 19 -0.56 3.54 -1.68
CA GLU A 19 0.60 4.45 -1.64
C GLU A 19 0.56 5.37 -0.40
N MET A 20 -0.62 5.92 -0.09
CA MET A 20 -0.82 6.72 1.12
C MET A 20 -0.54 5.90 2.38
N LEU A 21 -1.01 4.66 2.44
CA LEU A 21 -0.82 3.78 3.59
C LEU A 21 0.65 3.38 3.75
N VAL A 22 1.35 3.04 2.67
CA VAL A 22 2.80 2.78 2.69
C VAL A 22 3.54 3.97 3.30
N THR A 23 3.30 5.17 2.78
CA THR A 23 3.96 6.40 3.24
C THR A 23 3.65 6.69 4.71
N LYS A 24 2.39 6.52 5.12
CA LYS A 24 1.93 6.74 6.49
C LYS A 24 2.62 5.81 7.48
N PHE A 25 2.66 4.51 7.19
CA PHE A 25 3.27 3.53 8.08
C PHE A 25 4.80 3.59 8.09
N GLN A 26 5.44 3.94 6.97
CA GLN A 26 6.87 4.27 6.96
C GLN A 26 7.15 5.47 7.88
N SER A 27 6.36 6.54 7.79
CA SER A 27 6.50 7.71 8.65
C SER A 27 6.30 7.34 10.13
N TYR A 28 5.27 6.54 10.44
CA TYR A 28 5.04 6.07 11.82
C TYR A 28 6.19 5.21 12.34
N SER A 29 6.78 4.35 11.51
CA SER A 29 7.95 3.57 11.90
C SER A 29 9.15 4.45 12.29
N GLN A 30 9.28 5.63 11.68
CA GLN A 30 10.34 6.59 11.99
C GLN A 30 10.03 7.42 13.24
N MET A 31 8.74 7.66 13.53
CA MET A 31 8.27 8.40 14.71
C MET A 31 8.21 7.54 15.97
N CYS A 32 8.10 6.21 15.83
CA CYS A 32 8.10 5.29 16.96
C CYS A 32 9.51 5.07 17.53
N SER A 33 9.67 5.31 18.83
CA SER A 33 10.90 4.98 19.57
C SER A 33 10.93 3.53 20.04
N ASP A 34 9.76 2.90 20.20
CA ASP A 34 9.65 1.50 20.60
C ASP A 34 10.03 0.56 19.44
N PRO A 35 10.99 -0.37 19.63
CA PRO A 35 11.45 -1.26 18.58
C PRO A 35 10.36 -2.19 18.03
N GLU A 36 9.44 -2.65 18.88
CA GLU A 36 8.37 -3.56 18.47
C GLU A 36 7.33 -2.82 17.61
N LEU A 37 6.94 -1.61 18.02
CA LEU A 37 6.04 -0.75 17.24
C LEU A 37 6.66 -0.33 15.91
N LYS A 38 7.96 -0.02 15.90
CA LYS A 38 8.69 0.29 14.68
C LYS A 38 8.68 -0.87 13.70
N GLN A 39 8.97 -2.09 14.19
CA GLN A 39 8.92 -3.29 13.36
C GLN A 39 7.52 -3.54 12.82
N LYS A 40 6.48 -3.46 13.66
CA LYS A 40 5.08 -3.61 13.21
C LYS A 40 4.71 -2.59 12.14
N CYS A 41 5.09 -1.32 12.29
CA CYS A 41 4.83 -0.30 11.28
C CYS A 41 5.56 -0.59 9.97
N SER A 42 6.81 -1.04 10.02
CA SER A 42 7.57 -1.46 8.85
C SER A 42 6.92 -2.65 8.15
N ASP A 43 6.48 -3.67 8.90
CA ASP A 43 5.81 -4.85 8.36
C ASP A 43 4.47 -4.49 7.69
N ILE A 44 3.72 -3.55 8.28
CA ILE A 44 2.48 -3.04 7.69
C ILE A 44 2.76 -2.28 6.40
N ALA A 45 3.75 -1.38 6.39
CA ALA A 45 4.16 -0.67 5.18
C ALA A 45 4.56 -1.64 4.07
N GLN A 46 5.31 -2.70 4.39
CA GLN A 46 5.72 -3.71 3.42
C GLN A 46 4.51 -4.49 2.85
N LYS A 47 3.51 -4.82 3.68
CA LYS A 47 2.28 -5.47 3.21
C LYS A 47 1.52 -4.58 2.22
N HIS A 48 1.37 -3.29 2.52
CA HIS A 48 0.73 -2.34 1.61
C HIS A 48 1.51 -2.16 0.31
N GLN A 49 2.85 -2.19 0.36
CA GLN A 49 3.67 -2.19 -0.86
C GLN A 49 3.38 -3.44 -1.71
N CYS A 50 3.29 -4.63 -1.10
CA CYS A 50 2.92 -5.84 -1.83
C CYS A 50 1.52 -5.76 -2.46
N HIS A 51 0.55 -5.12 -1.78
CA HIS A 51 -0.78 -4.88 -2.36
C HIS A 51 -0.71 -3.93 -3.55
N PHE A 52 0.03 -2.83 -3.43
CA PHE A 52 0.26 -1.87 -4.50
C PHE A 52 0.87 -2.56 -5.73
N ASP A 53 1.95 -3.32 -5.54
CA ASP A 53 2.62 -4.05 -6.63
C ASP A 53 1.68 -5.06 -7.29
N ARG A 54 0.81 -5.69 -6.49
CA ARG A 54 -0.21 -6.61 -7.00
C ARG A 54 -1.26 -5.89 -7.82
N LEU A 55 -1.71 -4.71 -7.40
CA LEU A 55 -2.68 -3.89 -8.15
C LEU A 55 -2.10 -3.40 -9.47
N ILE A 56 -0.84 -2.92 -9.47
CA ILE A 56 -0.11 -2.57 -10.70
C ILE A 56 -0.03 -3.77 -11.66
N SER A 57 0.16 -4.99 -11.14
CA SER A 57 0.21 -6.20 -11.98
C SER A 57 -1.11 -6.52 -12.70
N PHE A 58 -2.24 -5.94 -12.29
CA PHE A 58 -3.51 -6.06 -13.00
C PHE A 58 -3.70 -5.01 -14.10
N LEU A 59 -2.89 -3.94 -14.09
CA LEU A 59 -2.93 -2.86 -15.09
C LEU A 59 -1.89 -3.04 -16.23
N ASN A 60 -0.91 -3.92 -16.04
CA ASN A 60 0.11 -4.29 -17.03
C ASN A 60 -0.29 -5.55 -17.82
#